data_AF-A0A2M6UDC0-F1
#
_entry.id   AF-A0A2M6UDC0-F1
#
_cell.length_a   1.000
_cell.length_b   1.000
_cell.length_c   1.000
_cell.angle_alpha   90.00
_cell.angle_beta   90.00
_cell.angle_gamma   90.00
#
_symmetry.space_group_name_H-M   'P 1'
#
loop_
_entity.id
_entity.type
_entity.pdbx_description
1 polymer ?
#
loop_
_entity_poly.entity_id
_entity_poly.type
_entity_poly.pdbx_seq_one_letter_code
_entity_poly.pdbx_strand_id
1 'polypeptide(L)'
;MNGDPCLLSATELRGLIAAKRISPVEIVRAVLDRAEALQGKLNCFITLCGEQAMAQAHAAERKMMAGEELGLLHGIPVTVKDIVNTKGVRTTFGAVPYKDNVPNEDAVAVARLRGAGAILIGKTTTPEFGSKCLTDSPLFGRTRNAWDACRSSGGSSGGAAVAVASGIAPLAIATDGGGSTRIPAACNGVVGLKQSNGVIPHSQALDVFGNQTYVTPTTRTVADTALMMQAMAGEDACDPWSIGVPAPDFIATAAPRGDLRGLRILYCLTPPGRPVSAEVAANFRASLDRLAGLGAELEEFSGEGFDIEPIWRAINHTVWRTRFAKLAAEHKDELSEAFLKQLALATEVSGVDYQEAMFARTALFRRVQSLLARGHVLAMPTLTRTALPISQDLFGSIEIDGRHFDSVRPHWFPWTMPFNMTGHPAISLPSGFARDGLPIGLQLVGRFRGDAELLRVSALFEASAGLLSRWPE
;
A
#
# COMPACT_ATOMS: atom_id res chain seq x y z
N MET A 1 24.46 -20.35 -12.05
CA MET A 1 24.27 -18.91 -12.30
C MET A 1 22.92 -18.53 -11.74
N ASN A 2 22.85 -18.18 -10.46
CA ASN A 2 21.63 -17.61 -9.90
C ASN A 2 21.60 -16.14 -10.34
N GLY A 3 20.48 -15.67 -10.88
CA GLY A 3 20.31 -14.26 -11.24
C GLY A 3 20.51 -13.34 -10.03
N ASP A 4 20.54 -12.03 -10.29
CA ASP A 4 20.61 -11.00 -9.26
C ASP A 4 19.56 -11.24 -8.14
N PRO A 5 19.98 -11.49 -6.87
CA PRO A 5 19.06 -11.84 -5.79
C PRO A 5 17.98 -10.79 -5.52
N CYS A 6 18.26 -9.52 -5.81
CA CYS A 6 17.31 -8.44 -5.54
C CYS A 6 16.23 -8.31 -6.63
N LEU A 7 16.30 -9.11 -7.70
CA LEU A 7 15.23 -9.23 -8.71
C LEU A 7 14.35 -10.47 -8.51
N LEU A 8 14.63 -11.29 -7.49
CA LEU A 8 13.83 -12.46 -7.15
C LEU A 8 12.68 -12.10 -6.21
N SER A 9 11.54 -12.76 -6.38
CA SER A 9 10.42 -12.65 -5.44
C SER A 9 10.77 -13.25 -4.07
N ALA A 10 10.09 -12.82 -3.02
CA ALA A 10 10.26 -13.40 -1.68
C ALA A 10 9.96 -14.91 -1.68
N THR A 11 8.98 -15.33 -2.48
CA THR A 11 8.59 -16.74 -2.65
C THR A 11 9.72 -17.56 -3.29
N GLU A 12 10.39 -17.03 -4.31
CA GLU A 12 11.57 -17.68 -4.93
C GLU A 12 12.75 -17.73 -3.96
N LEU A 13 13.06 -16.60 -3.30
CA LEU A 13 14.13 -16.52 -2.31
C LEU A 13 13.91 -17.53 -1.17
N ARG A 14 12.69 -17.64 -0.66
CA ARG A 14 12.32 -18.63 0.37
C ARG A 14 12.62 -20.06 -0.09
N GLY A 15 12.28 -20.40 -1.32
CA GLY A 15 12.59 -21.72 -1.91
C GLY A 15 14.09 -21.97 -2.09
N LEU A 16 14.86 -20.95 -2.44
CA LEU A 16 16.32 -21.05 -2.59
C LEU A 16 17.02 -21.19 -1.23
N ILE A 17 16.60 -20.44 -0.21
CA ILE A 17 17.12 -20.53 1.17
C ILE A 17 16.84 -21.93 1.73
N ALA A 18 15.59 -22.42 1.61
CA ALA A 18 15.22 -23.75 2.09
C ALA A 18 16.06 -24.87 1.42
N ALA A 19 16.38 -24.69 0.13
CA ALA A 19 17.24 -25.60 -0.62
C ALA A 19 18.75 -25.36 -0.40
N LYS A 20 19.14 -24.42 0.49
CA LYS A 20 20.53 -24.00 0.73
C LYS A 20 21.29 -23.60 -0.55
N ARG A 21 20.57 -23.02 -1.52
CA ARG A 21 21.11 -22.56 -2.82
C ARG A 21 21.52 -21.09 -2.82
N ILE A 22 21.11 -20.35 -1.80
CA ILE A 22 21.53 -18.96 -1.53
C ILE A 22 21.43 -18.74 -0.02
N SER A 23 22.36 -17.97 0.54
CA SER A 23 22.34 -17.66 1.97
C SER A 23 21.62 -16.33 2.26
N PRO A 24 20.99 -16.19 3.45
CA PRO A 24 20.45 -14.90 3.89
C PRO A 24 21.49 -13.76 3.87
N VAL A 25 22.77 -14.07 4.09
CA VAL A 25 23.88 -13.10 4.05
C VAL A 25 24.10 -12.59 2.64
N GLU A 26 24.09 -13.48 1.64
CA GLU A 26 24.21 -13.10 0.23
C GLU A 26 23.05 -12.18 -0.21
N ILE A 27 21.83 -12.51 0.20
CA ILE A 27 20.63 -11.73 -0.13
C ILE A 27 20.69 -10.34 0.53
N VAL A 28 20.92 -10.29 1.84
CA VAL A 28 20.89 -9.02 2.58
C VAL A 28 22.00 -8.09 2.15
N ARG A 29 23.19 -8.62 1.84
CA ARG A 29 24.29 -7.81 1.27
C ARG A 29 23.90 -7.18 -0.06
N ALA A 30 23.40 -7.99 -1.01
CA ALA A 30 23.00 -7.49 -2.33
C ALA A 30 21.91 -6.40 -2.23
N VAL A 31 20.95 -6.60 -1.33
CA VAL A 31 19.88 -5.64 -1.03
C VAL A 31 20.41 -4.33 -0.44
N LEU A 32 21.33 -4.39 0.53
CA LEU A 32 21.92 -3.20 1.14
C LEU A 32 22.78 -2.42 0.15
N ASP A 33 23.62 -3.11 -0.64
CA ASP A 33 24.44 -2.49 -1.69
C ASP A 33 23.56 -1.75 -2.70
N ARG A 34 22.43 -2.36 -3.10
CA ARG A 34 21.43 -1.72 -3.97
C ARG A 34 20.71 -0.55 -3.30
N ALA A 35 20.36 -0.67 -2.02
CA ALA A 35 19.73 0.40 -1.25
C ALA A 35 20.64 1.65 -1.22
N GLU A 36 21.92 1.46 -0.90
CA GLU A 36 22.91 2.53 -0.85
C GLU A 36 23.12 3.19 -2.22
N ALA A 37 23.26 2.38 -3.28
CA ALA A 37 23.45 2.89 -4.64
C ALA A 37 22.26 3.73 -5.17
N LEU A 38 21.04 3.38 -4.76
CA LEU A 38 19.82 4.04 -5.22
C LEU A 38 19.35 5.16 -4.30
N GLN A 39 19.81 5.22 -3.05
CA GLN A 39 19.30 6.18 -2.07
C GLN A 39 19.49 7.64 -2.52
N GLY A 40 20.65 7.99 -3.08
CA GLY A 40 20.88 9.35 -3.59
C GLY A 40 20.03 9.71 -4.82
N LYS A 41 19.55 8.72 -5.58
CA LYS A 41 18.73 8.90 -6.78
C LYS A 41 17.25 8.95 -6.45
N LEU A 42 16.77 8.03 -5.62
CA LEU A 42 15.34 7.77 -5.39
C LEU A 42 14.87 8.25 -4.01
N ASN A 43 15.77 8.30 -3.02
CA ASN A 43 15.52 8.79 -1.67
C ASN A 43 14.32 8.09 -1.00
N CYS A 44 14.40 6.77 -0.87
CA CYS A 44 13.30 5.93 -0.38
C CYS A 44 13.42 5.53 1.10
N PHE A 45 14.57 5.79 1.75
CA PHE A 45 14.77 5.53 3.18
C PHE A 45 14.95 6.78 4.03
N ILE A 46 14.42 6.74 5.26
CA ILE A 46 14.75 7.67 6.34
C ILE A 46 15.87 7.09 7.20
N THR A 47 15.81 5.78 7.48
CA THR A 47 16.78 5.04 8.28
C THR A 47 17.13 3.74 7.56
N LEU A 48 18.41 3.49 7.31
CA LEU A 48 18.91 2.18 6.87
C LEU A 48 19.47 1.43 8.08
N CYS A 49 19.20 0.12 8.15
CA CYS A 49 19.55 -0.75 9.28
C CYS A 49 20.72 -1.69 8.93
N GLY A 50 21.70 -1.26 8.12
CA GLY A 50 22.71 -2.13 7.51
C GLY A 50 23.43 -3.09 8.46
N GLU A 51 24.01 -2.56 9.56
CA GLU A 51 24.71 -3.39 10.55
C GLU A 51 23.79 -4.41 11.23
N GLN A 52 22.60 -3.95 11.66
CA GLN A 52 21.61 -4.80 12.31
C GLN A 52 21.07 -5.88 11.35
N ALA A 53 20.83 -5.52 10.09
CA ALA A 53 20.38 -6.43 9.04
C ALA A 53 21.42 -7.51 8.75
N MET A 54 22.70 -7.16 8.62
CA MET A 54 23.78 -8.13 8.42
C MET A 54 23.97 -9.06 9.62
N ALA A 55 23.87 -8.54 10.84
CA ALA A 55 23.92 -9.37 12.05
C ALA A 55 22.76 -10.38 12.09
N GLN A 56 21.54 -9.95 11.72
CA GLN A 56 20.38 -10.83 11.59
C GLN A 56 20.55 -11.85 10.47
N ALA A 57 21.15 -11.48 9.33
CA ALA A 57 21.43 -12.37 8.22
C ALA A 57 22.39 -13.50 8.60
N HIS A 58 23.47 -13.16 9.32
CA HIS A 58 24.40 -14.16 9.85
C HIS A 58 23.73 -15.09 10.87
N ALA A 59 22.83 -14.57 11.71
CA ALA A 59 22.06 -15.41 12.62
C ALA A 59 21.11 -16.36 11.86
N ALA A 60 20.42 -15.86 10.83
CA ALA A 60 19.54 -16.65 9.99
C ALA A 60 20.31 -17.75 9.22
N GLU A 61 21.49 -17.44 8.69
CA GLU A 61 22.36 -18.41 8.02
C GLU A 61 22.83 -19.51 8.97
N ARG A 62 23.24 -19.16 10.21
CA ARG A 62 23.62 -20.17 11.22
C ARG A 62 22.49 -21.16 11.52
N LYS A 63 21.25 -20.67 11.71
CA LYS A 63 20.07 -21.54 11.91
C LYS A 63 19.82 -22.45 10.72
N MET A 64 19.90 -21.91 9.51
CA MET A 64 19.76 -22.66 8.26
C MET A 64 20.81 -23.77 8.14
N MET A 65 22.08 -23.48 8.49
CA MET A 65 23.16 -24.46 8.43
C MET A 65 23.04 -25.53 9.51
N ALA A 66 22.57 -25.16 10.71
CA ALA A 66 22.29 -26.08 11.81
C ALA A 66 21.09 -27.02 11.54
N GLY A 67 20.30 -26.77 10.49
CA GLY A 67 19.11 -27.58 10.16
C GLY A 67 17.95 -27.33 11.12
N GLU A 68 17.91 -26.17 11.76
CA GLU A 68 16.78 -25.74 12.58
C GLU A 68 15.52 -25.51 11.74
N GLU A 69 14.36 -25.51 12.40
CA GLU A 69 13.10 -25.12 11.76
C GLU A 69 13.17 -23.66 11.31
N LEU A 70 12.85 -23.43 10.03
CA LEU A 70 12.90 -22.11 9.42
C LEU A 70 11.52 -21.47 9.45
N GLY A 71 11.44 -20.23 9.96
CA GLY A 71 10.21 -19.45 9.94
C GLY A 71 9.73 -19.16 8.51
N LEU A 72 8.45 -18.77 8.38
CA LEU A 72 7.80 -18.54 7.10
C LEU A 72 8.56 -17.56 6.19
N LEU A 73 9.21 -16.56 6.78
CA LEU A 73 9.96 -15.48 6.11
C LEU A 73 11.45 -15.53 6.44
N HIS A 74 11.97 -16.68 6.85
CA HIS A 74 13.35 -16.83 7.30
C HIS A 74 14.37 -16.26 6.31
N GLY A 75 15.10 -15.22 6.74
CA GLY A 75 16.15 -14.58 5.95
C GLY A 75 15.65 -13.64 4.85
N ILE A 76 14.34 -13.41 4.73
CA ILE A 76 13.76 -12.57 3.67
C ILE A 76 13.86 -11.09 4.06
N PRO A 77 14.43 -10.22 3.21
CA PRO A 77 14.48 -8.78 3.44
C PRO A 77 13.09 -8.13 3.46
N VAL A 78 12.84 -7.24 4.41
CA VAL A 78 11.64 -6.42 4.51
C VAL A 78 11.96 -4.97 4.83
N THR A 79 11.19 -4.04 4.26
CA THR A 79 11.22 -2.63 4.65
C THR A 79 9.95 -2.24 5.40
N VAL A 80 10.01 -1.20 6.24
CA VAL A 80 8.86 -0.78 7.06
C VAL A 80 8.66 0.73 6.93
N LYS A 81 7.46 1.16 6.55
CA LYS A 81 7.13 2.58 6.50
C LYS A 81 7.37 3.27 7.84
N ASP A 82 7.95 4.47 7.79
CA ASP A 82 8.42 5.18 8.98
C ASP A 82 7.32 5.75 9.91
N ILE A 83 6.05 5.43 9.66
CA ILE A 83 4.96 5.68 10.61
C ILE A 83 4.56 4.44 11.43
N VAL A 84 5.12 3.29 11.07
CA VAL A 84 4.89 2.02 11.78
C VAL A 84 6.02 1.84 12.79
N ASN A 85 5.63 1.64 14.04
CA ASN A 85 6.57 1.51 15.15
C ASN A 85 7.44 0.26 14.98
N THR A 86 8.73 0.43 15.24
CA THR A 86 9.73 -0.63 15.14
C THR A 86 10.65 -0.51 16.34
N LYS A 87 10.63 -1.51 17.21
CA LYS A 87 11.37 -1.54 18.47
C LYS A 87 12.86 -1.36 18.23
N GLY A 88 13.44 -0.34 18.85
CA GLY A 88 14.87 -0.06 18.78
C GLY A 88 15.35 0.49 17.44
N VAL A 89 14.44 0.91 16.56
CA VAL A 89 14.77 1.52 15.27
C VAL A 89 14.09 2.88 15.15
N ARG A 90 14.88 3.90 14.83
CA ARG A 90 14.43 5.29 14.68
C ARG A 90 13.22 5.39 13.75
N THR A 91 12.09 5.82 14.30
CA THR A 91 10.78 5.92 13.65
C THR A 91 10.27 7.34 13.80
N THR A 92 10.38 8.15 12.75
CA THR A 92 10.20 9.60 12.83
C THR A 92 8.81 10.07 12.46
N PHE A 93 7.93 9.16 12.03
CA PHE A 93 6.64 9.49 11.43
C PHE A 93 6.77 10.42 10.21
N GLY A 94 7.95 10.47 9.58
CA GLY A 94 8.28 11.42 8.53
C GLY A 94 8.26 12.89 8.99
N ALA A 95 8.40 13.18 10.29
CA ALA A 95 8.23 14.52 10.84
C ALA A 95 9.45 14.95 11.68
N VAL A 96 9.87 16.21 11.51
CA VAL A 96 11.05 16.78 12.18
C VAL A 96 10.94 16.76 13.71
N PRO A 97 9.79 17.07 14.34
CA PRO A 97 9.64 16.99 15.80
C PRO A 97 9.90 15.59 16.39
N TYR A 98 9.83 14.55 15.55
CA TYR A 98 10.04 13.16 15.93
C TYR A 98 11.34 12.58 15.32
N LYS A 99 12.26 13.41 14.84
CA LYS A 99 13.48 12.96 14.12
C LYS A 99 14.34 11.95 14.90
N ASP A 100 14.31 12.03 16.23
CA ASP A 100 15.08 11.18 17.15
C ASP A 100 14.22 10.14 17.89
N ASN A 101 12.94 9.99 17.52
CA ASN A 101 12.04 9.05 18.17
C ASN A 101 12.44 7.59 17.89
N VAL A 102 12.65 6.82 18.95
CA VAL A 102 12.94 5.38 18.89
C VAL A 102 11.88 4.63 19.70
N PRO A 103 10.94 3.92 19.06
CA PRO A 103 9.92 3.15 19.77
C PRO A 103 10.51 2.03 20.63
N ASN A 104 9.87 1.78 21.77
CA ASN A 104 10.22 0.68 22.67
C ASN A 104 9.53 -0.65 22.31
N GLU A 105 8.58 -0.61 21.39
CA GLU A 105 7.75 -1.74 20.99
C GLU A 105 7.56 -1.76 19.47
N ASP A 106 7.43 -2.98 18.92
CA ASP A 106 7.07 -3.19 17.54
C ASP A 106 5.55 -3.02 17.40
N ALA A 107 5.10 -2.48 16.27
CA ALA A 107 3.71 -2.69 15.86
C ALA A 107 3.44 -4.19 15.65
N VAL A 108 2.23 -4.67 15.89
CA VAL A 108 1.91 -6.11 15.83
C VAL A 108 2.34 -6.75 14.51
N ALA A 109 2.08 -6.08 13.37
CA ALA A 109 2.52 -6.57 12.06
C ALA A 109 4.05 -6.71 11.95
N VAL A 110 4.83 -5.76 12.50
CA VAL A 110 6.29 -5.81 12.50
C VAL A 110 6.78 -6.96 13.39
N ALA A 111 6.20 -7.11 14.59
CA ALA A 111 6.53 -8.19 15.51
C ALA A 111 6.28 -9.56 14.87
N ARG A 112 5.16 -9.73 14.16
CA ARG A 112 4.81 -10.96 13.43
C ARG A 112 5.78 -11.26 12.30
N LEU A 113 6.15 -10.28 11.46
CA LEU A 113 7.14 -10.50 10.39
C LEU A 113 8.51 -10.89 10.96
N ARG A 114 8.97 -10.23 12.03
CA ARG A 114 10.23 -10.57 12.72
C ARG A 114 10.18 -11.96 13.33
N GLY A 115 9.06 -12.31 13.98
CA GLY A 115 8.82 -13.66 14.52
C GLY A 115 8.84 -14.74 13.44
N ALA A 116 8.39 -14.41 12.23
CA ALA A 116 8.48 -15.28 11.05
C ALA A 116 9.88 -15.35 10.43
N GLY A 117 10.88 -14.63 10.96
CA GLY A 117 12.28 -14.66 10.53
C GLY A 117 12.66 -13.65 9.46
N ALA A 118 11.79 -12.67 9.15
CA ALA A 118 12.11 -11.59 8.21
C ALA A 118 13.21 -10.67 8.76
N ILE A 119 14.03 -10.11 7.87
CA ILE A 119 15.15 -9.24 8.20
C ILE A 119 14.82 -7.80 7.80
N LEU A 120 14.83 -6.89 8.77
CA LEU A 120 14.53 -5.48 8.53
C LEU A 120 15.72 -4.77 7.88
N ILE A 121 15.48 -4.21 6.68
CA ILE A 121 16.48 -3.45 5.93
C ILE A 121 16.48 -1.96 6.31
N GLY A 122 15.31 -1.39 6.61
CA GLY A 122 15.22 0.01 6.96
C GLY A 122 13.81 0.55 7.06
N LYS A 123 13.73 1.83 7.47
CA LYS A 123 12.49 2.61 7.56
C LYS A 123 12.32 3.47 6.32
N THR A 124 11.23 3.27 5.58
CA THR A 124 11.00 3.95 4.31
C THR A 124 10.30 5.29 4.48
N THR A 125 10.61 6.23 3.59
CA THR A 125 10.05 7.58 3.56
C THR A 125 8.52 7.60 3.44
N THR A 126 7.95 8.65 4.04
CA THR A 126 6.51 8.95 4.09
C THR A 126 6.38 10.45 4.34
N PRO A 127 5.38 11.16 3.79
CA PRO A 127 5.08 12.50 4.27
C PRO A 127 4.70 12.44 5.76
N GLU A 128 4.83 13.58 6.43
CA GLU A 128 4.54 13.78 7.86
C GLU A 128 3.23 13.10 8.25
N PHE A 129 3.29 12.11 9.15
CA PHE A 129 2.16 11.34 9.66
C PHE A 129 1.29 10.65 8.60
N GLY A 130 1.80 10.49 7.38
CA GLY A 130 1.05 9.96 6.25
C GLY A 130 0.03 10.94 5.65
N SER A 131 0.25 12.24 5.84
CA SER A 131 -0.66 13.36 5.60
C SER A 131 -1.20 13.58 4.19
N LYS A 132 -0.50 13.09 3.16
CA LYS A 132 -0.77 13.42 1.76
C LYS A 132 -0.40 12.30 0.79
N CYS A 133 -0.91 12.40 -0.42
CA CYS A 133 -0.67 11.45 -1.53
C CYS A 133 0.64 11.71 -2.28
N LEU A 134 1.55 12.53 -1.75
CA LEU A 134 2.85 12.87 -2.32
C LEU A 134 3.92 12.62 -1.25
N THR A 135 4.96 11.86 -1.58
CA THR A 135 5.96 11.46 -0.57
C THR A 135 7.09 12.46 -0.47
N ASP A 136 6.87 13.46 0.37
CA ASP A 136 7.86 14.46 0.73
C ASP A 136 7.65 15.01 2.14
N SER A 137 8.74 15.41 2.79
CA SER A 137 8.78 16.00 4.13
C SER A 137 10.02 16.88 4.29
N PRO A 138 9.99 17.93 5.14
CA PRO A 138 11.18 18.70 5.51
C PRO A 138 12.35 17.83 6.00
N LEU A 139 12.06 16.66 6.58
CA LEU A 139 13.07 15.78 7.17
C LEU A 139 13.99 15.10 6.14
N PHE A 140 13.48 14.76 4.96
CA PHE A 140 14.24 13.99 3.95
C PHE A 140 14.11 14.53 2.52
N GLY A 141 13.30 15.57 2.28
CA GLY A 141 13.01 16.05 0.94
C GLY A 141 11.97 15.20 0.23
N ARG A 142 12.19 14.87 -1.05
CA ARG A 142 11.21 14.20 -1.93
C ARG A 142 11.67 12.79 -2.29
N THR A 143 10.77 11.83 -2.24
CA THR A 143 10.98 10.47 -2.78
C THR A 143 10.53 10.41 -4.23
N ARG A 144 11.45 10.04 -5.11
CA ARG A 144 11.22 10.03 -6.56
C ARG A 144 10.61 8.71 -7.00
N ASN A 145 9.87 8.72 -8.10
CA ASN A 145 9.31 7.51 -8.69
C ASN A 145 10.44 6.57 -9.18
N ALA A 146 10.23 5.25 -9.06
CA ALA A 146 11.21 4.27 -9.51
C ALA A 146 11.44 4.30 -11.03
N TRP A 147 10.41 4.60 -11.82
CA TRP A 147 10.44 4.58 -13.29
C TRP A 147 10.90 5.90 -13.93
N ASP A 148 10.74 7.01 -13.22
CA ASP A 148 11.12 8.36 -13.70
C ASP A 148 11.36 9.28 -12.51
N ALA A 149 12.62 9.69 -12.32
CA ALA A 149 13.02 10.57 -11.22
C ALA A 149 12.32 11.96 -11.26
N CYS A 150 11.78 12.39 -12.40
CA CYS A 150 11.02 13.63 -12.52
C CYS A 150 9.54 13.49 -12.07
N ARG A 151 9.12 12.31 -11.62
CA ARG A 151 7.76 12.02 -11.18
C ARG A 151 7.67 11.75 -9.69
N SER A 152 6.48 11.98 -9.14
CA SER A 152 6.14 11.60 -7.78
C SER A 152 6.08 10.09 -7.64
N SER A 153 6.57 9.58 -6.52
CA SER A 153 6.37 8.18 -6.12
C SER A 153 4.93 7.88 -5.70
N GLY A 154 4.04 8.89 -5.63
CA GLY A 154 2.76 8.77 -4.94
C GLY A 154 2.95 8.66 -3.44
N GLY A 155 1.87 8.50 -2.68
CA GLY A 155 1.96 8.52 -1.23
C GLY A 155 0.68 8.10 -0.52
N SER A 156 0.72 7.93 0.79
CA SER A 156 1.86 8.28 1.67
C SER A 156 2.96 7.22 1.79
N SER A 157 2.81 6.03 1.20
CA SER A 157 3.83 4.96 1.29
C SER A 157 4.79 4.92 0.09
N GLY A 158 5.24 6.09 -0.39
CA GLY A 158 6.08 6.19 -1.59
C GLY A 158 7.41 5.46 -1.44
N GLY A 159 8.11 5.62 -0.31
CA GLY A 159 9.38 4.94 -0.06
C GLY A 159 9.26 3.41 -0.11
N ALA A 160 8.18 2.85 0.45
CA ALA A 160 7.91 1.42 0.43
C ALA A 160 7.70 0.91 -1.01
N ALA A 161 6.85 1.60 -1.80
CA ALA A 161 6.60 1.20 -3.18
C ALA A 161 7.84 1.33 -4.07
N VAL A 162 8.65 2.38 -3.89
CA VAL A 162 9.89 2.59 -4.64
C VAL A 162 10.95 1.56 -4.28
N ALA A 163 11.11 1.23 -3.00
CA ALA A 163 12.04 0.19 -2.55
C ALA A 163 11.71 -1.17 -3.17
N VAL A 164 10.42 -1.53 -3.22
CA VAL A 164 9.95 -2.76 -3.86
C VAL A 164 10.11 -2.71 -5.38
N ALA A 165 9.71 -1.61 -6.02
CA ALA A 165 9.78 -1.46 -7.47
C ALA A 165 11.20 -1.56 -8.02
N SER A 166 12.16 -1.01 -7.27
CA SER A 166 13.58 -0.94 -7.64
C SER A 166 14.39 -2.14 -7.16
N GLY A 167 13.73 -3.18 -6.60
CA GLY A 167 14.39 -4.40 -6.17
C GLY A 167 15.25 -4.25 -4.90
N ILE A 168 15.03 -3.22 -4.08
CA ILE A 168 15.77 -3.08 -2.81
C ILE A 168 15.26 -4.08 -1.77
N ALA A 169 13.98 -4.37 -1.70
CA ALA A 169 13.47 -5.48 -0.90
C ALA A 169 12.19 -6.04 -1.53
N PRO A 170 11.97 -7.36 -1.48
CA PRO A 170 10.76 -7.94 -2.08
C PRO A 170 9.50 -7.64 -1.28
N LEU A 171 9.64 -7.37 0.03
CA LEU A 171 8.54 -7.12 0.96
C LEU A 171 8.63 -5.72 1.58
N ALA A 172 7.50 -5.04 1.71
CA ALA A 172 7.40 -3.79 2.44
C ALA A 172 6.09 -3.69 3.25
N ILE A 173 6.21 -3.29 4.52
CA ILE A 173 5.06 -2.81 5.29
C ILE A 173 4.80 -1.36 4.90
N ALA A 174 3.58 -1.10 4.46
CA ALA A 174 3.02 0.21 4.15
C ALA A 174 1.85 0.54 5.09
N THR A 175 1.19 1.68 4.85
CA THR A 175 -0.13 1.95 5.43
C THR A 175 -1.08 2.53 4.41
N ASP A 176 -2.37 2.39 4.65
CA ASP A 176 -3.43 2.92 3.77
C ASP A 176 -4.53 3.56 4.63
N GLY A 177 -4.75 4.87 4.49
CA GLY A 177 -5.87 5.58 5.15
C GLY A 177 -6.87 6.19 4.17
N GLY A 178 -6.46 6.33 2.91
CA GLY A 178 -7.26 6.88 1.81
C GLY A 178 -6.68 6.49 0.44
N GLY A 179 -5.95 5.38 0.37
CA GLY A 179 -5.18 4.95 -0.81
C GLY A 179 -3.68 4.91 -0.61
N SER A 180 -3.16 5.19 0.59
CA SER A 180 -1.73 5.39 0.80
C SER A 180 -0.83 4.19 0.52
N THR A 181 -1.39 3.01 0.27
CA THR A 181 -0.68 1.85 -0.28
C THR A 181 -0.96 1.68 -1.77
N ARG A 182 -2.23 1.80 -2.18
CA ARG A 182 -2.67 1.58 -3.56
C ARG A 182 -2.20 2.66 -4.54
N ILE A 183 -2.20 3.93 -4.12
CA ILE A 183 -1.71 5.08 -4.92
C ILE A 183 -0.23 4.89 -5.28
N PRO A 184 0.71 4.76 -4.32
CA PRO A 184 2.11 4.57 -4.67
C PRO A 184 2.37 3.22 -5.35
N ALA A 185 1.57 2.18 -5.08
CA ALA A 185 1.66 0.92 -5.81
C ALA A 185 1.36 1.10 -7.31
N ALA A 186 0.28 1.82 -7.66
CA ALA A 186 -0.04 2.15 -9.04
C ALA A 186 1.01 3.06 -9.69
N CYS A 187 1.55 4.04 -8.96
CA CYS A 187 2.59 4.93 -9.46
C CYS A 187 3.90 4.22 -9.80
N ASN A 188 4.25 3.15 -9.09
CA ASN A 188 5.54 2.46 -9.23
C ASN A 188 5.43 1.05 -9.81
N GLY A 189 4.24 0.62 -10.24
CA GLY A 189 4.05 -0.66 -10.91
C GLY A 189 4.33 -1.85 -9.99
N VAL A 190 3.84 -1.78 -8.76
CA VAL A 190 3.94 -2.86 -7.76
C VAL A 190 2.56 -3.24 -7.24
N VAL A 191 2.47 -4.32 -6.49
CA VAL A 191 1.24 -4.79 -5.84
C VAL A 191 1.08 -4.09 -4.49
N GLY A 192 -0.10 -3.51 -4.25
CA GLY A 192 -0.45 -2.89 -2.97
C GLY A 192 -1.83 -3.32 -2.51
N LEU A 193 -1.90 -4.05 -1.40
CA LEU A 193 -3.17 -4.55 -0.83
C LEU A 193 -3.54 -3.77 0.43
N LYS A 194 -4.75 -3.22 0.45
CA LYS A 194 -5.45 -2.80 1.66
C LYS A 194 -6.45 -3.89 2.03
N GLN A 195 -6.09 -4.76 2.96
CA GLN A 195 -6.93 -5.86 3.45
C GLN A 195 -8.24 -5.38 4.10
N SER A 196 -9.14 -6.32 4.38
CA SER A 196 -10.36 -6.06 5.14
C SER A 196 -10.04 -5.58 6.55
N ASN A 197 -10.94 -4.76 7.11
CA ASN A 197 -10.81 -4.31 8.50
C ASN A 197 -10.73 -5.49 9.47
N GLY A 198 -9.73 -5.45 10.37
CA GLY A 198 -9.45 -6.50 11.35
C GLY A 198 -8.63 -7.68 10.85
N VAL A 199 -8.40 -7.87 9.55
CA VAL A 199 -7.60 -9.03 9.07
C VAL A 199 -6.15 -8.95 9.51
N ILE A 200 -5.55 -7.76 9.43
CA ILE A 200 -4.28 -7.43 10.08
C ILE A 200 -4.60 -6.40 11.17
N PRO A 201 -4.27 -6.67 12.45
CA PRO A 201 -4.60 -5.80 13.57
C PRO A 201 -3.79 -4.50 13.52
N HIS A 202 -4.41 -3.39 13.93
CA HIS A 202 -3.78 -2.07 13.92
C HIS A 202 -3.46 -1.55 15.33
N SER A 203 -2.34 -2.00 15.91
CA SER A 203 -1.97 -1.68 17.31
C SER A 203 -1.62 -0.21 17.59
N GLN A 204 -1.47 0.63 16.56
CA GLN A 204 -1.13 2.05 16.69
C GLN A 204 -2.32 3.00 16.42
N ALA A 205 -3.53 2.49 16.22
CA ALA A 205 -4.69 3.34 15.95
C ALA A 205 -5.14 3.98 17.27
N LEU A 206 -5.33 5.31 17.27
CA LEU A 206 -5.81 6.03 18.45
C LEU A 206 -7.30 5.76 18.72
N ASP A 207 -8.08 5.58 17.65
CA ASP A 207 -9.47 5.12 17.69
C ASP A 207 -9.57 3.78 16.97
N VAL A 208 -9.54 2.70 17.75
CA VAL A 208 -9.66 1.34 17.23
C VAL A 208 -11.10 0.99 16.84
N PHE A 209 -12.12 1.70 17.32
CA PHE A 209 -13.51 1.44 16.99
C PHE A 209 -13.92 2.12 15.67
N GLY A 210 -13.51 3.37 15.47
CA GLY A 210 -13.72 4.10 14.21
C GLY A 210 -12.73 3.77 13.11
N ASN A 211 -11.89 2.72 13.27
CA ASN A 211 -10.72 2.47 12.45
C ASN A 211 -11.02 2.49 10.93
N GLN A 212 -10.13 3.16 10.21
CA GLN A 212 -10.17 3.38 8.76
C GLN A 212 -8.77 3.42 8.15
N THR A 213 -7.75 3.14 8.97
CA THR A 213 -6.36 3.06 8.57
C THR A 213 -5.87 1.63 8.71
N TYR A 214 -5.00 1.23 7.80
CA TYR A 214 -4.55 -0.15 7.66
C TYR A 214 -3.03 -0.19 7.69
N VAL A 215 -2.45 -1.20 8.35
CA VAL A 215 -1.06 -1.62 8.14
C VAL A 215 -1.07 -2.70 7.09
N THR A 216 -0.36 -2.50 5.99
CA THR A 216 -0.63 -3.17 4.72
C THR A 216 0.64 -3.75 4.10
N PRO A 217 0.53 -4.83 3.30
CA PRO A 217 1.64 -5.30 2.48
C PRO A 217 1.77 -4.52 1.16
N THR A 218 3.01 -4.32 0.71
CA THR A 218 3.38 -3.85 -0.64
C THR A 218 4.50 -4.75 -1.16
N THR A 219 4.31 -5.35 -2.33
CA THR A 219 5.22 -6.36 -2.90
C THR A 219 5.28 -6.28 -4.42
N ARG A 220 6.22 -7.00 -5.06
CA ARG A 220 6.27 -7.07 -6.54
C ARG A 220 5.22 -8.02 -7.13
N THR A 221 4.84 -9.06 -6.39
CA THR A 221 3.95 -10.13 -6.87
C THR A 221 2.79 -10.36 -5.93
N VAL A 222 1.67 -10.88 -6.44
CA VAL A 222 0.53 -11.29 -5.61
C VAL A 222 0.90 -12.43 -4.67
N ALA A 223 1.78 -13.35 -5.10
CA ALA A 223 2.28 -14.44 -4.27
C ALA A 223 3.02 -13.92 -3.03
N ASP A 224 3.87 -12.90 -3.18
CA ASP A 224 4.57 -12.28 -2.05
C ASP A 224 3.60 -11.50 -1.15
N THR A 225 2.55 -10.87 -1.72
CA THR A 225 1.49 -10.25 -0.92
C THR A 225 0.78 -11.30 -0.06
N ALA A 226 0.46 -12.47 -0.62
CA ALA A 226 -0.17 -13.57 0.11
C ALA A 226 0.75 -14.12 1.23
N LEU A 227 2.06 -14.19 0.98
CA LEU A 227 3.06 -14.55 1.98
C LEU A 227 3.09 -13.56 3.15
N MET A 228 3.02 -12.26 2.88
CA MET A 228 2.92 -11.24 3.93
C MET A 228 1.58 -11.33 4.69
N MET A 229 0.46 -11.53 3.98
CA MET A 229 -0.85 -11.72 4.62
C MET A 229 -0.83 -12.92 5.57
N GLN A 230 -0.23 -14.04 5.16
CA GLN A 230 -0.10 -15.24 5.99
C GLN A 230 0.70 -14.98 7.27
N ALA A 231 1.72 -14.13 7.22
CA ALA A 231 2.53 -13.77 8.38
C ALA A 231 1.86 -12.70 9.27
N MET A 232 1.17 -11.72 8.69
CA MET A 232 0.67 -10.55 9.40
C MET A 232 -0.75 -10.71 9.93
N ALA A 233 -1.59 -11.56 9.32
CA ALA A 233 -2.99 -11.69 9.66
C ALA A 233 -3.24 -12.47 10.96
N GLY A 234 -4.43 -12.27 11.54
CA GLY A 234 -4.91 -13.01 12.70
C GLY A 234 -5.24 -12.12 13.89
N GLU A 235 -6.02 -12.68 14.81
CA GLU A 235 -6.53 -12.03 16.01
C GLU A 235 -5.41 -11.43 16.88
N ASP A 236 -5.64 -10.25 17.43
CA ASP A 236 -4.82 -9.63 18.46
C ASP A 236 -5.70 -8.80 19.40
N ALA A 237 -5.42 -8.86 20.70
CA ALA A 237 -6.21 -8.18 21.72
C ALA A 237 -6.18 -6.64 21.61
N CYS A 238 -5.21 -6.07 20.89
CA CYS A 238 -5.13 -4.62 20.68
C CYS A 238 -6.21 -4.06 19.75
N ASP A 239 -6.84 -4.92 18.91
CA ASP A 239 -7.76 -4.49 17.86
C ASP A 239 -9.06 -5.31 17.92
N PRO A 240 -10.19 -4.70 18.38
CA PRO A 240 -11.45 -5.41 18.51
C PRO A 240 -12.00 -5.90 17.17
N TRP A 241 -11.58 -5.33 16.03
CA TRP A 241 -12.02 -5.80 14.71
C TRP A 241 -11.36 -7.11 14.29
N SER A 242 -10.22 -7.45 14.90
CA SER A 242 -9.49 -8.68 14.61
C SER A 242 -10.01 -9.90 15.36
N ILE A 243 -10.78 -9.69 16.42
CA ILE A 243 -11.32 -10.76 17.28
C ILE A 243 -12.28 -11.66 16.49
N GLY A 244 -12.02 -12.96 16.51
CA GLY A 244 -12.80 -13.96 15.81
C GLY A 244 -12.70 -13.88 14.28
N VAL A 245 -11.73 -13.14 13.72
CA VAL A 245 -11.50 -13.11 12.27
C VAL A 245 -10.66 -14.33 11.89
N PRO A 246 -11.19 -15.26 11.08
CA PRO A 246 -10.39 -16.39 10.61
C PRO A 246 -9.29 -15.92 9.67
N ALA A 247 -8.09 -16.49 9.81
CA ALA A 247 -7.00 -16.35 8.86
C ALA A 247 -6.95 -17.61 7.97
N PRO A 248 -7.51 -17.58 6.74
CA PRO A 248 -7.40 -18.69 5.81
C PRO A 248 -5.96 -18.88 5.34
N ASP A 249 -5.70 -19.98 4.64
CA ASP A 249 -4.43 -20.19 3.94
C ASP A 249 -4.36 -19.26 2.71
N PHE A 250 -3.78 -18.08 2.92
CA PHE A 250 -3.63 -17.07 1.86
C PHE A 250 -2.70 -17.53 0.75
N ILE A 251 -1.64 -18.28 1.10
CA ILE A 251 -0.62 -18.72 0.17
C ILE A 251 -1.20 -19.74 -0.81
N ALA A 252 -1.89 -20.76 -0.29
CA ALA A 252 -2.51 -21.77 -1.13
C ALA A 252 -3.62 -21.18 -2.03
N THR A 253 -4.41 -20.26 -1.47
CA THR A 253 -5.52 -19.64 -2.21
C THR A 253 -5.04 -18.69 -3.32
N ALA A 254 -3.91 -18.00 -3.12
CA ALA A 254 -3.32 -17.11 -4.11
C ALA A 254 -2.56 -17.83 -5.25
N ALA A 255 -2.57 -19.17 -5.30
CA ALA A 255 -2.00 -19.89 -6.43
C ALA A 255 -2.84 -19.63 -7.71
N PRO A 256 -2.22 -19.24 -8.84
CA PRO A 256 -2.94 -18.91 -10.08
C PRO A 256 -3.39 -20.18 -10.82
N ARG A 257 -4.33 -20.93 -10.22
CA ARG A 257 -4.89 -22.17 -10.76
C ARG A 257 -6.33 -21.97 -11.21
N GLY A 258 -6.68 -22.62 -12.32
CA GLY A 258 -8.01 -22.55 -12.88
C GLY A 258 -8.26 -21.24 -13.63
N ASP A 259 -9.48 -20.73 -13.51
CA ASP A 259 -9.97 -19.57 -14.23
C ASP A 259 -10.99 -18.78 -13.40
N LEU A 260 -11.69 -17.85 -14.04
CA LEU A 260 -12.70 -16.97 -13.44
C LEU A 260 -14.13 -17.34 -13.87
N ARG A 261 -14.36 -18.52 -14.46
CA ARG A 261 -15.72 -18.95 -14.85
C ARG A 261 -16.63 -19.01 -13.63
N GLY A 262 -17.84 -18.47 -13.80
CA GLY A 262 -18.83 -18.34 -12.73
C GLY A 262 -18.62 -17.14 -11.79
N LEU A 263 -17.53 -16.39 -11.95
CA LEU A 263 -17.37 -15.10 -11.28
C LEU A 263 -17.95 -13.98 -12.14
N ARG A 264 -18.71 -13.11 -11.48
CA ARG A 264 -19.15 -11.83 -12.01
C ARG A 264 -18.34 -10.70 -11.41
N ILE A 265 -17.72 -9.89 -12.27
CA ILE A 265 -16.97 -8.70 -11.91
C ILE A 265 -17.79 -7.48 -12.33
N LEU A 266 -18.20 -6.67 -11.35
CA LEU A 266 -18.80 -5.37 -11.68
C LEU A 266 -17.69 -4.36 -11.94
N TYR A 267 -17.83 -3.53 -12.95
CA TYR A 267 -16.80 -2.53 -13.25
C TYR A 267 -17.36 -1.12 -13.36
N CYS A 268 -16.54 -0.14 -13.01
CA CYS A 268 -16.83 1.27 -13.23
C CYS A 268 -15.53 2.02 -13.50
N LEU A 269 -15.47 2.76 -14.61
CA LEU A 269 -14.28 3.52 -14.97
C LEU A 269 -14.02 4.63 -13.94
N THR A 270 -15.06 5.38 -13.58
CA THR A 270 -14.93 6.59 -12.75
C THR A 270 -16.29 7.06 -12.21
N PRO A 271 -16.35 7.72 -11.04
CA PRO A 271 -17.58 8.36 -10.59
C PRO A 271 -17.96 9.55 -11.48
N PRO A 272 -19.22 10.01 -11.45
CA PRO A 272 -19.65 11.20 -12.19
C PRO A 272 -18.75 12.41 -11.93
N GLY A 273 -18.42 13.15 -13.01
CA GLY A 273 -17.59 14.36 -12.94
C GLY A 273 -16.10 14.12 -12.72
N ARG A 274 -15.63 12.87 -12.67
CA ARG A 274 -14.21 12.54 -12.46
C ARG A 274 -13.58 12.07 -13.78
N PRO A 275 -12.75 12.88 -14.44
CA PRO A 275 -12.13 12.53 -15.72
C PRO A 275 -11.08 11.42 -15.54
N VAL A 276 -10.82 10.67 -16.61
CA VAL A 276 -9.77 9.65 -16.70
C VAL A 276 -9.01 9.89 -17.99
N SER A 277 -7.68 9.78 -17.97
CA SER A 277 -6.88 9.94 -19.18
C SER A 277 -7.21 8.84 -20.19
N ALA A 278 -7.09 9.16 -21.48
CA ALA A 278 -7.36 8.22 -22.55
C ALA A 278 -6.52 6.94 -22.44
N GLU A 279 -5.27 7.05 -21.99
CA GLU A 279 -4.35 5.92 -21.82
C GLU A 279 -4.76 5.02 -20.64
N VAL A 280 -5.21 5.60 -19.52
CA VAL A 280 -5.75 4.81 -18.41
C VAL A 280 -7.05 4.13 -18.81
N ALA A 281 -7.94 4.83 -19.52
CA ALA A 281 -9.19 4.24 -20.00
C ALA A 281 -8.97 3.11 -21.03
N ALA A 282 -7.98 3.25 -21.91
CA ALA A 282 -7.58 2.18 -22.83
C ALA A 282 -7.00 0.97 -22.09
N ASN A 283 -6.09 1.21 -21.15
CA ASN A 283 -5.51 0.16 -20.32
C ASN A 283 -6.55 -0.57 -19.46
N PHE A 284 -7.53 0.17 -18.92
CA PHE A 284 -8.62 -0.41 -18.15
C PHE A 284 -9.49 -1.35 -19.00
N ARG A 285 -9.85 -0.94 -20.23
CA ARG A 285 -10.56 -1.82 -21.18
C ARG A 285 -9.76 -3.09 -21.48
N ALA A 286 -8.47 -2.97 -21.78
CA ALA A 286 -7.60 -4.13 -21.98
C ALA A 286 -7.52 -5.05 -20.74
N SER A 287 -7.58 -4.48 -19.54
CA SER A 287 -7.61 -5.24 -18.30
C SER A 287 -8.93 -5.99 -18.11
N LEU A 288 -10.05 -5.37 -18.46
CA LEU A 288 -11.36 -6.03 -18.51
C LEU A 288 -11.37 -7.17 -19.53
N ASP A 289 -10.82 -6.95 -20.74
CA ASP A 289 -10.72 -7.99 -21.77
C ASP A 289 -9.90 -9.21 -21.28
N ARG A 290 -8.82 -8.99 -20.51
CA ARG A 290 -8.07 -10.08 -19.88
C ARG A 290 -8.91 -10.84 -18.85
N LEU A 291 -9.64 -10.13 -17.98
CA LEU A 291 -10.53 -10.76 -16.99
C LEU A 291 -11.64 -11.59 -17.67
N ALA A 292 -12.22 -11.06 -18.74
CA ALA A 292 -13.20 -11.79 -19.57
C ALA A 292 -12.56 -13.00 -20.28
N GLY A 293 -11.34 -12.86 -20.78
CA GLY A 293 -10.57 -13.96 -21.38
C GLY A 293 -10.24 -15.08 -20.39
N LEU A 294 -10.12 -14.75 -19.11
CA LEU A 294 -10.04 -15.71 -18.01
C LEU A 294 -11.43 -16.28 -17.62
N GLY A 295 -12.52 -15.90 -18.29
CA GLY A 295 -13.85 -16.47 -18.10
C GLY A 295 -14.78 -15.69 -17.15
N ALA A 296 -14.40 -14.50 -16.68
CA ALA A 296 -15.27 -13.68 -15.85
C ALA A 296 -16.44 -13.07 -16.65
N GLU A 297 -17.63 -13.03 -16.06
CA GLU A 297 -18.73 -12.20 -16.54
C GLU A 297 -18.48 -10.74 -16.13
N LEU A 298 -18.64 -9.82 -17.06
CA LEU A 298 -18.45 -8.39 -16.80
C LEU A 298 -19.78 -7.64 -16.88
N GLU A 299 -20.04 -6.78 -15.89
CA GLU A 299 -21.24 -5.96 -15.84
C GLU A 299 -20.87 -4.55 -15.35
N GLU A 300 -21.23 -3.51 -16.10
CA GLU A 300 -20.99 -2.13 -15.67
C GLU A 300 -21.92 -1.73 -14.52
N PHE A 301 -21.43 -0.96 -13.56
CA PHE A 301 -22.26 -0.34 -12.53
C PHE A 301 -22.12 1.19 -12.53
N SER A 302 -23.18 1.86 -12.08
CA SER A 302 -23.18 3.32 -11.95
C SER A 302 -22.27 3.78 -10.81
N GLY A 303 -21.39 4.74 -11.11
CA GLY A 303 -20.55 5.41 -10.11
C GLY A 303 -21.28 6.43 -9.24
N GLU A 304 -22.59 6.60 -9.39
CA GLU A 304 -23.39 7.49 -8.55
C GLU A 304 -23.35 7.09 -7.06
N GLY A 305 -23.41 8.09 -6.18
CA GLY A 305 -23.38 7.90 -4.72
C GLY A 305 -22.03 7.44 -4.16
N PHE A 306 -20.96 7.56 -4.93
CA PHE A 306 -19.56 7.39 -4.49
C PHE A 306 -18.84 8.73 -4.25
N ASP A 307 -19.57 9.84 -4.16
CA ASP A 307 -19.01 11.08 -3.64
C ASP A 307 -18.89 10.99 -2.10
N ILE A 308 -17.68 10.65 -1.65
CA ILE A 308 -17.39 10.40 -0.23
C ILE A 308 -16.80 11.62 0.47
N GLU A 309 -16.52 12.72 -0.24
CA GLU A 309 -15.82 13.88 0.34
C GLU A 309 -16.55 14.46 1.57
N PRO A 310 -17.89 14.59 1.62
CA PRO A 310 -18.58 15.06 2.82
C PRO A 310 -18.38 14.13 4.03
N ILE A 311 -18.47 12.81 3.81
CA ILE A 311 -18.27 11.78 4.84
C ILE A 311 -16.82 11.82 5.34
N TRP A 312 -15.88 11.82 4.40
CA TRP A 312 -14.45 11.83 4.68
C TRP A 312 -14.06 13.09 5.45
N ARG A 313 -14.48 14.29 5.01
CA ARG A 313 -14.13 15.55 5.69
C ARG A 313 -14.61 15.55 7.13
N ALA A 314 -15.86 15.20 7.40
CA ALA A 314 -16.39 15.18 8.76
C ALA A 314 -15.59 14.25 9.70
N ILE A 315 -15.31 13.03 9.26
CA ILE A 315 -14.56 12.04 10.08
C ILE A 315 -13.07 12.39 10.16
N ASN A 316 -12.46 12.80 9.05
CA ASN A 316 -11.04 13.09 8.99
C ASN A 316 -10.69 14.36 9.77
N HIS A 317 -11.50 15.42 9.67
CA HIS A 317 -11.22 16.69 10.33
C HIS A 317 -11.24 16.57 11.85
N THR A 318 -12.17 15.79 12.43
CA THR A 318 -12.21 15.56 13.88
C THR A 318 -10.95 14.85 14.36
N VAL A 319 -10.52 13.78 13.67
CA VAL A 319 -9.29 13.05 13.98
C VAL A 319 -8.06 13.95 13.83
N TRP A 320 -7.97 14.71 12.75
CA TRP A 320 -6.81 15.55 12.44
C TRP A 320 -6.62 16.68 13.43
N ARG A 321 -7.67 17.42 13.77
CA ARG A 321 -7.58 18.49 14.78
C ARG A 321 -7.21 17.90 16.14
N THR A 322 -7.87 16.83 16.56
CA THR A 322 -7.62 16.19 17.85
C THR A 322 -6.17 15.72 17.98
N ARG A 323 -5.64 15.13 16.90
CA ARG A 323 -4.30 14.54 16.91
C ARG A 323 -3.18 15.56 16.75
N PHE A 324 -3.40 16.63 15.98
CA PHE A 324 -2.29 17.48 15.50
C PHE A 324 -2.41 18.97 15.83
N ALA A 325 -3.54 19.48 16.34
CA ALA A 325 -3.67 20.91 16.64
C ALA A 325 -2.62 21.40 17.66
N LYS A 326 -2.42 20.65 18.75
CA LYS A 326 -1.40 20.97 19.76
C LYS A 326 0.01 20.89 19.17
N LEU A 327 0.33 19.78 18.49
CA LEU A 327 1.62 19.58 17.85
C LEU A 327 1.96 20.72 16.88
N ALA A 328 1.00 21.13 16.05
CA ALA A 328 1.19 22.19 15.08
C ALA A 328 1.37 23.58 15.71
N ALA A 329 0.76 23.82 16.87
CA ALA A 329 0.98 25.05 17.64
C ALA A 329 2.39 25.08 18.27
N GLU A 330 2.86 23.95 18.77
CA GLU A 330 4.16 23.82 19.46
C GLU A 330 5.35 23.78 18.47
N HIS A 331 5.16 23.20 17.28
CA HIS A 331 6.23 22.92 16.32
C HIS A 331 5.99 23.51 14.93
N LYS A 332 5.26 24.62 14.84
CA LYS A 332 4.84 25.22 13.56
C LYS A 332 5.99 25.41 12.57
N ASP A 333 7.14 25.87 13.04
CA ASP A 333 8.30 26.21 12.20
C ASP A 333 9.10 24.97 11.74
N GLU A 334 8.81 23.79 12.29
CA GLU A 334 9.44 22.52 11.93
C GLU A 334 8.58 21.67 10.98
N LEU A 335 7.29 22.00 10.86
CA LEU A 335 6.32 21.24 10.06
C LEU A 335 6.18 21.84 8.65
N SER A 336 5.86 21.01 7.66
CA SER A 336 5.67 21.52 6.29
C SER A 336 4.46 22.44 6.16
N GLU A 337 4.57 23.42 5.27
CA GLU A 337 3.43 24.26 4.86
C GLU A 337 2.23 23.42 4.41
N ALA A 338 2.49 22.32 3.70
CA ALA A 338 1.43 21.44 3.21
C ALA A 338 0.69 20.73 4.37
N PHE A 339 1.40 20.31 5.41
CA PHE A 339 0.81 19.72 6.60
C PHE A 339 -0.04 20.75 7.36
N LEU A 340 0.51 21.95 7.57
CA LEU A 340 -0.22 23.05 8.23
C LEU A 340 -1.48 23.47 7.45
N LYS A 341 -1.41 23.53 6.11
CA LYS A 341 -2.56 23.77 5.24
C LYS A 341 -3.63 22.67 5.36
N GLN A 342 -3.24 21.39 5.35
CA GLN A 342 -4.17 20.28 5.57
C GLN A 342 -4.89 20.41 6.92
N LEU A 343 -4.15 20.73 7.99
CA LEU A 343 -4.72 20.92 9.32
C LEU A 343 -5.62 22.16 9.40
N ALA A 344 -5.27 23.25 8.71
CA ALA A 344 -6.11 24.45 8.66
C ALA A 344 -7.44 24.23 7.90
N LEU A 345 -7.46 23.33 6.91
CA LEU A 345 -8.70 22.90 6.26
C LEU A 345 -9.58 22.04 7.16
N ALA A 346 -9.03 21.47 8.24
CA ALA A 346 -9.79 20.71 9.20
C ALA A 346 -10.65 21.65 10.06
N THR A 347 -11.90 21.83 9.64
CA THR A 347 -12.89 22.69 10.29
C THR A 347 -13.45 22.10 11.58
N GLU A 348 -14.15 22.93 12.35
CA GLU A 348 -15.07 22.44 13.38
C GLU A 348 -16.19 21.60 12.74
N VAL A 349 -16.52 20.50 13.42
CA VAL A 349 -17.56 19.53 13.05
C VAL A 349 -18.33 19.29 14.33
N SER A 350 -19.64 19.56 14.35
CA SER A 350 -20.44 19.32 15.54
C SER A 350 -20.58 17.82 15.80
N GLY A 351 -20.94 17.43 17.03
CA GLY A 351 -21.24 16.03 17.34
C GLY A 351 -22.37 15.46 16.49
N VAL A 352 -23.34 16.30 16.11
CA VAL A 352 -24.45 15.92 15.21
C VAL A 352 -23.94 15.68 13.79
N ASP A 353 -23.16 16.61 13.23
CA ASP A 353 -22.60 16.45 11.86
C ASP A 353 -21.71 15.20 11.77
N TYR A 354 -20.91 14.93 12.82
CA TYR A 354 -20.10 13.72 12.89
C TYR A 354 -20.97 12.46 12.88
N GLN A 355 -22.06 12.44 13.66
CA GLN A 355 -22.96 11.30 13.71
C GLN A 355 -23.72 11.09 12.38
N GLU A 356 -24.12 12.17 11.70
CA GLU A 356 -24.69 12.11 10.35
C GLU A 356 -23.70 11.53 9.34
N ALA A 357 -22.42 11.92 9.42
CA ALA A 357 -21.37 11.33 8.60
C ALA A 357 -21.20 9.82 8.86
N MET A 358 -21.35 9.37 10.11
CA MET A 358 -21.33 7.93 10.45
C MET A 358 -22.54 7.17 9.88
N PHE A 359 -23.73 7.79 9.84
CA PHE A 359 -24.89 7.23 9.16
C PHE A 359 -24.67 7.14 7.63
N ALA A 360 -24.10 8.18 7.03
CA ALA A 360 -23.74 8.18 5.62
C ALA A 360 -22.66 7.15 5.28
N ARG A 361 -21.64 6.97 6.15
CA ARG A 361 -20.64 5.89 6.05
C ARG A 361 -21.30 4.50 6.05
N THR A 362 -22.34 4.30 6.87
CA THR A 362 -23.12 3.05 6.90
C THR A 362 -23.90 2.85 5.59
N ALA A 363 -24.50 3.91 5.03
CA ALA A 363 -25.17 3.83 3.74
C ALA A 363 -24.20 3.47 2.60
N LEU A 364 -22.99 4.05 2.61
CA LEU A 364 -21.91 3.70 1.68
C LEU A 364 -21.50 2.23 1.82
N PHE A 365 -21.33 1.73 3.05
CA PHE A 365 -21.04 0.30 3.29
C PHE A 365 -22.10 -0.61 2.69
N ARG A 366 -23.38 -0.32 2.93
CA ARG A 366 -24.51 -1.10 2.38
C ARG A 366 -24.55 -1.06 0.85
N ARG A 367 -24.20 0.08 0.23
CA ARG A 367 -24.08 0.20 -1.23
C ARG A 367 -23.00 -0.72 -1.79
N VAL A 368 -21.80 -0.71 -1.21
CA VAL A 368 -20.69 -1.57 -1.64
C VAL A 368 -21.04 -3.06 -1.43
N GLN A 369 -21.64 -3.40 -0.28
CA GLN A 369 -22.13 -4.76 -0.02
C GLN A 369 -23.18 -5.22 -1.05
N SER A 370 -24.09 -4.35 -1.46
CA SER A 370 -25.09 -4.67 -2.49
C SER A 370 -24.46 -4.97 -3.84
N LEU A 371 -23.44 -4.19 -4.23
CA LEU A 371 -22.67 -4.46 -5.45
C LEU A 371 -21.93 -5.81 -5.36
N LEU A 372 -21.25 -6.08 -4.25
CA LEU A 372 -20.46 -7.31 -4.04
C LEU A 372 -21.28 -8.58 -3.81
N ALA A 373 -22.54 -8.41 -3.38
CA ALA A 373 -23.51 -9.49 -3.37
C ALA A 373 -23.86 -9.94 -4.80
N ARG A 374 -23.91 -9.00 -5.76
CA ARG A 374 -24.22 -9.27 -7.17
C ARG A 374 -22.99 -9.66 -8.00
N GLY A 375 -21.92 -8.87 -7.95
CA GLY A 375 -20.65 -9.19 -8.59
C GLY A 375 -19.55 -9.33 -7.54
N HIS A 376 -19.13 -10.57 -7.37
CA HIS A 376 -18.12 -11.09 -6.45
C HIS A 376 -16.89 -10.20 -6.25
N VAL A 377 -16.48 -9.46 -7.28
CA VAL A 377 -15.38 -8.49 -7.27
C VAL A 377 -15.81 -7.21 -8.00
N LEU A 378 -15.30 -6.05 -7.56
CA LEU A 378 -15.41 -4.80 -8.31
C LEU A 378 -14.08 -4.45 -9.00
N ALA A 379 -14.13 -3.91 -10.22
CA ALA A 379 -12.95 -3.47 -10.98
C ALA A 379 -13.03 -2.00 -11.40
N MET A 380 -11.93 -1.27 -11.20
CA MET A 380 -11.78 0.15 -11.58
C MET A 380 -10.30 0.50 -11.77
N PRO A 381 -9.94 1.57 -12.48
CA PRO A 381 -8.58 2.11 -12.42
C PRO A 381 -8.21 2.50 -10.98
N THR A 382 -6.95 2.25 -10.57
CA THR A 382 -6.47 2.74 -9.27
C THR A 382 -6.34 4.26 -9.27
N LEU A 383 -5.81 4.82 -10.37
CA LEU A 383 -5.58 6.24 -10.59
C LEU A 383 -6.17 6.65 -11.94
N THR A 384 -6.58 7.91 -12.07
CA THR A 384 -7.15 8.45 -13.32
C THR A 384 -6.11 8.84 -14.36
N ARG A 385 -4.84 8.99 -13.95
CA ARG A 385 -3.67 9.18 -14.79
C ARG A 385 -2.42 8.62 -14.10
N THR A 386 -1.34 8.46 -14.86
CA THR A 386 -0.02 8.06 -14.36
C THR A 386 0.55 9.05 -13.34
N ALA A 387 1.70 8.70 -12.76
CA ALA A 387 2.33 9.49 -11.69
C ALA A 387 2.49 10.98 -12.06
N LEU A 388 2.13 11.85 -11.11
CA LEU A 388 2.19 13.30 -11.29
C LEU A 388 3.64 13.80 -11.32
N PRO A 389 3.92 14.98 -11.88
CA PRO A 389 5.24 15.62 -11.78
C PRO A 389 5.72 15.66 -10.33
N ILE A 390 7.02 15.46 -10.11
CA ILE A 390 7.58 15.46 -8.76
C ILE A 390 7.29 16.77 -8.03
N SER A 391 7.14 17.88 -8.76
CA SER A 391 6.83 19.23 -8.27
C SER A 391 5.37 19.49 -7.90
N GLN A 392 4.45 18.54 -8.15
CA GLN A 392 3.01 18.71 -7.92
C GLN A 392 2.70 19.29 -6.54
N ASP A 393 1.87 20.34 -6.48
CA ASP A 393 1.26 20.83 -5.25
C ASP A 393 -0.04 20.06 -4.99
N LEU A 394 -0.22 19.56 -3.76
CA LEU A 394 -1.43 18.86 -3.33
C LEU A 394 -2.68 19.76 -3.43
N PHE A 395 -2.52 21.05 -3.15
CA PHE A 395 -3.62 22.03 -3.15
C PHE A 395 -3.74 22.78 -4.47
N GLY A 396 -2.88 22.45 -5.43
CA GLY A 396 -2.94 22.99 -6.77
C GLY A 396 -3.90 22.24 -7.67
N SER A 397 -3.89 22.63 -8.95
CA SER A 397 -4.63 21.92 -9.98
C SER A 397 -3.93 20.63 -10.42
N ILE A 398 -4.69 19.75 -11.04
CA ILE A 398 -4.18 18.56 -11.72
C ILE A 398 -4.52 18.64 -13.21
N GLU A 399 -3.53 18.39 -14.06
CA GLU A 399 -3.72 18.26 -15.50
C GLU A 399 -4.05 16.80 -15.86
N ILE A 400 -5.08 16.58 -16.68
CA ILE A 400 -5.43 15.28 -17.28
C ILE A 400 -5.74 15.54 -18.75
N ASP A 401 -4.93 14.99 -19.65
CA ASP A 401 -5.02 15.15 -21.10
C ASP A 401 -5.18 16.63 -21.55
N GLY A 402 -4.31 17.51 -21.03
CA GLY A 402 -4.31 18.95 -21.33
C GLY A 402 -5.40 19.78 -20.64
N ARG A 403 -6.29 19.16 -19.85
CA ARG A 403 -7.34 19.86 -19.09
C ARG A 403 -6.95 19.96 -17.62
N HIS A 404 -7.21 21.12 -17.01
CA HIS A 404 -6.90 21.37 -15.61
C HIS A 404 -8.15 21.22 -14.72
N PHE A 405 -7.98 20.57 -13.58
CA PHE A 405 -9.02 20.39 -12.56
C PHE A 405 -8.53 20.94 -11.22
N ASP A 406 -9.43 21.51 -10.43
CA ASP A 406 -9.14 22.34 -9.25
C ASP A 406 -8.59 21.60 -8.03
N SER A 407 -8.62 20.27 -8.01
CA SER A 407 -8.19 19.48 -6.85
C SER A 407 -7.57 18.15 -7.25
N VAL A 408 -6.39 17.84 -6.68
CA VAL A 408 -5.69 16.57 -6.92
C VAL A 408 -6.49 15.38 -6.40
N ARG A 409 -6.98 15.43 -5.15
CA ARG A 409 -7.55 14.26 -4.45
C ARG A 409 -8.71 13.61 -5.22
N PRO A 410 -9.82 14.31 -5.49
CA PRO A 410 -10.98 13.67 -6.08
C PRO A 410 -10.79 13.38 -7.57
N HIS A 411 -9.86 14.06 -8.25
CA HIS A 411 -9.61 13.87 -9.68
C HIS A 411 -8.49 12.87 -9.97
N TRP A 412 -7.62 12.53 -9.02
CA TRP A 412 -6.51 11.58 -9.26
C TRP A 412 -6.80 10.17 -8.76
N PHE A 413 -7.41 10.02 -7.59
CA PHE A 413 -7.67 8.72 -6.95
C PHE A 413 -9.10 8.60 -6.40
N PRO A 414 -10.14 8.79 -7.23
CA PRO A 414 -11.54 8.84 -6.76
C PRO A 414 -12.01 7.55 -6.07
N TRP A 415 -11.40 6.42 -6.40
CA TRP A 415 -11.85 5.10 -5.94
C TRP A 415 -11.14 4.56 -4.70
N THR A 416 -10.09 5.21 -4.18
CA THR A 416 -9.34 4.58 -3.08
C THR A 416 -10.06 4.70 -1.73
N MET A 417 -10.50 5.91 -1.39
CA MET A 417 -11.10 6.25 -0.10
C MET A 417 -12.43 5.54 0.22
N PRO A 418 -13.36 5.30 -0.73
CA PRO A 418 -14.61 4.57 -0.42
C PRO A 418 -14.35 3.21 0.26
N PHE A 419 -13.27 2.52 -0.09
CA PHE A 419 -12.95 1.19 0.48
C PHE A 419 -12.18 1.27 1.80
N ASN A 420 -11.58 2.42 2.15
CA ASN A 420 -11.16 2.69 3.54
C ASN A 420 -12.39 2.91 4.43
N MET A 421 -13.32 3.77 3.98
CA MET A 421 -14.53 4.08 4.74
C MET A 421 -15.37 2.83 5.00
N THR A 422 -15.49 1.94 4.02
CA THR A 422 -16.33 0.74 4.15
C THR A 422 -15.58 -0.49 4.66
N GLY A 423 -14.25 -0.43 4.75
CA GLY A 423 -13.41 -1.51 5.25
C GLY A 423 -13.30 -2.75 4.35
N HIS A 424 -13.82 -2.72 3.11
CA HIS A 424 -13.66 -3.79 2.14
C HIS A 424 -12.21 -3.94 1.67
N PRO A 425 -11.74 -5.14 1.34
CA PRO A 425 -10.39 -5.34 0.85
C PRO A 425 -10.26 -4.81 -0.57
N ALA A 426 -9.18 -4.08 -0.86
CA ALA A 426 -8.90 -3.51 -2.17
C ALA A 426 -7.41 -3.64 -2.50
N ILE A 427 -7.09 -4.09 -3.70
CA ILE A 427 -5.73 -4.33 -4.18
C ILE A 427 -5.47 -3.57 -5.47
N SER A 428 -4.33 -2.91 -5.57
CA SER A 428 -3.82 -2.32 -6.81
C SER A 428 -2.80 -3.27 -7.42
N LEU A 429 -2.98 -3.59 -8.71
CA LEU A 429 -2.10 -4.45 -9.50
C LEU A 429 -1.50 -3.66 -10.68
N PRO A 430 -0.25 -3.94 -11.08
CA PRO A 430 0.27 -3.49 -12.36
C PRO A 430 -0.63 -4.02 -13.49
N SER A 431 -1.04 -3.15 -14.42
CA SER A 431 -1.99 -3.52 -15.48
C SER A 431 -1.55 -3.10 -16.89
N GLY A 432 -0.58 -2.19 -16.99
CA GLY A 432 0.11 -1.81 -18.21
C GLY A 432 0.99 -0.59 -17.99
N PHE A 433 1.42 0.02 -19.08
CA PHE A 433 2.24 1.24 -19.09
C PHE A 433 1.66 2.25 -20.07
N ALA A 434 1.73 3.54 -19.73
CA ALA A 434 1.44 4.62 -20.66
C ALA A 434 2.64 4.89 -21.58
N ARG A 435 2.45 5.75 -22.58
CA ARG A 435 3.47 6.17 -23.55
C ARG A 435 4.64 6.91 -22.92
N ASP A 436 4.42 7.55 -21.76
CA ASP A 436 5.49 8.16 -20.96
C ASP A 436 6.36 7.12 -20.22
N GLY A 437 6.06 5.82 -20.39
CA GLY A 437 6.79 4.73 -19.75
C GLY A 437 6.36 4.43 -18.33
N LEU A 438 5.42 5.21 -17.75
CA LEU A 438 4.96 5.04 -16.38
C LEU A 438 3.90 3.94 -16.25
N PRO A 439 3.89 3.21 -15.14
CA PRO A 439 2.92 2.14 -14.89
C PRO A 439 1.50 2.68 -14.67
N ILE A 440 0.52 1.84 -15.01
CA ILE A 440 -0.91 2.04 -14.76
C ILE A 440 -1.42 0.91 -13.87
N GLY A 441 -2.22 1.26 -12.85
CA GLY A 441 -2.78 0.33 -11.88
C GLY A 441 -4.25 -0.04 -12.15
N LEU A 442 -4.58 -1.32 -11.99
CA LEU A 442 -5.95 -1.83 -11.87
C LEU A 442 -6.25 -2.05 -10.39
N GLN A 443 -7.35 -1.47 -9.90
CA GLN A 443 -7.87 -1.76 -8.56
C GLN A 443 -8.97 -2.82 -8.64
N LEU A 444 -8.79 -3.89 -7.86
CA LEU A 444 -9.82 -4.89 -7.60
C LEU A 444 -10.28 -4.79 -6.15
N VAL A 445 -11.59 -4.93 -5.92
CA VAL A 445 -12.20 -4.88 -4.58
C VAL A 445 -12.99 -6.14 -4.33
N GLY A 446 -12.70 -6.80 -3.21
CA GLY A 446 -13.36 -8.05 -2.81
C GLY A 446 -14.50 -7.83 -1.82
N ARG A 447 -15.21 -8.91 -1.52
CA ARG A 447 -16.18 -8.98 -0.40
C ARG A 447 -15.52 -8.64 0.92
N PHE A 448 -16.28 -8.09 1.87
CA PHE A 448 -15.79 -7.87 3.23
C PHE A 448 -15.33 -9.20 3.84
N ARG A 449 -14.08 -9.27 4.30
CA ARG A 449 -13.38 -10.51 4.73
C ARG A 449 -13.17 -11.56 3.63
N GLY A 450 -13.29 -11.16 2.36
CA GLY A 450 -13.05 -11.99 1.18
C GLY A 450 -11.63 -11.88 0.62
N ASP A 451 -10.65 -11.52 1.45
CA ASP A 451 -9.26 -11.22 1.07
C ASP A 451 -8.58 -12.37 0.30
N ALA A 452 -8.80 -13.62 0.72
CA ALA A 452 -8.21 -14.79 0.07
C ALA A 452 -8.71 -14.97 -1.38
N GLU A 453 -10.02 -14.80 -1.60
CA GLU A 453 -10.60 -14.86 -2.94
C GLU A 453 -10.15 -13.67 -3.80
N LEU A 454 -10.03 -12.48 -3.20
CA LEU A 454 -9.47 -11.31 -3.89
C LEU A 454 -8.02 -11.57 -4.35
N LEU A 455 -7.19 -12.20 -3.51
CA LEU A 455 -5.84 -12.60 -3.88
C LEU A 455 -5.83 -13.64 -5.00
N ARG A 456 -6.75 -14.63 -4.99
CA ARG A 456 -6.88 -15.61 -6.07
C ARG A 456 -7.17 -14.95 -7.42
N VAL A 457 -8.18 -14.07 -7.46
CA VAL A 457 -8.55 -13.34 -8.68
C VAL A 457 -7.38 -12.46 -9.16
N SER A 458 -6.70 -11.81 -8.22
CA SER A 458 -5.53 -10.97 -8.49
C SER A 458 -4.36 -11.77 -9.08
N ALA A 459 -4.09 -12.97 -8.55
CA ALA A 459 -3.03 -13.84 -9.04
C ALA A 459 -3.31 -14.34 -10.46
N LEU A 460 -4.57 -14.69 -10.77
CA LEU A 460 -4.98 -15.06 -12.13
C LEU A 460 -4.81 -13.89 -13.12
N PHE A 461 -5.19 -12.67 -12.71
CA PHE A 461 -4.96 -11.49 -13.53
C PHE A 461 -3.46 -11.22 -13.74
N GLU A 462 -2.66 -11.22 -12.67
CA GLU A 462 -1.21 -11.01 -12.71
C GLU A 462 -0.52 -12.01 -13.67
N ALA A 463 -0.85 -13.30 -13.56
CA ALA A 463 -0.33 -14.34 -14.43
C ALA A 463 -0.70 -14.15 -15.91
N SER A 464 -1.85 -13.53 -16.20
CA SER A 464 -2.30 -13.24 -17.56
C SER A 464 -1.65 -12.00 -18.21
N ALA A 465 -1.10 -11.09 -17.39
CA ALA A 465 -0.67 -9.78 -17.85
C ALA A 465 0.78 -9.75 -18.35
N GLY A 466 1.66 -10.62 -17.84
CA GLY A 466 3.05 -10.73 -18.28
C GLY A 466 3.92 -9.49 -17.99
N LEU A 467 3.53 -8.64 -17.03
CA LEU A 467 4.16 -7.33 -16.78
C LEU A 467 5.36 -7.37 -15.81
N LEU A 468 5.48 -8.44 -15.03
CA LEU A 468 6.44 -8.52 -13.92
C LEU A 468 7.90 -8.63 -14.37
N SER A 469 8.15 -8.99 -15.62
CA SER A 469 9.50 -9.08 -16.20
C SER A 469 10.15 -7.72 -16.44
N ARG A 470 9.37 -6.64 -16.47
CA ARG A 470 9.89 -5.27 -16.64
C ARG A 470 10.34 -4.71 -15.30
N TRP A 471 11.52 -4.11 -15.27
CA TRP A 471 12.06 -3.39 -14.13
C TRP A 471 12.32 -1.93 -14.50
N PRO A 472 12.23 -1.00 -13.53
CA PRO A 472 12.79 0.34 -13.70
C PRO A 472 14.30 0.27 -13.92
N GLU A 473 14.85 1.25 -14.65
CA GLU A 473 16.28 1.35 -14.98
C GLU A 473 17.17 1.85 -13.83
#